data_AF-V4NPF0-F1
#
_entry.id   AF-V4NPF0-F1
#
_cell.length_a   1.000
_cell.length_b   1.000
_cell.length_c   1.000
_cell.angle_alpha   90.00
_cell.angle_beta   90.00
_cell.angle_gamma   90.00
#
_symmetry.space_group_name_H-M   'P 1'
#
loop_
_entity.id
_entity.type
_entity.pdbx_description
1 polymer ?
#
loop_
_entity_poly.entity_id
_entity_poly.type
_entity_poly.pdbx_seq_one_letter_code
_entity_poly.pdbx_strand_id
1 'polypeptide(L)'
;MLRNRLMISSAVFALMGLGSCATPIATAPAPTLDAATLAASMCGKPAGDAGGKAMPLIAGLAPVHYEISSTVPKVQSYFDQGLALLYGFEYEAAYDSFKTARGLDPDCAMCAWGMAMALGPNINNGDMSDKDAAEARGLVTKALASPGLTDRDHVLLEALAVRYAPNPPKEAGHVFAQKYADALIAASERWPADDFIAILAAEAAMDVNPWDYWEAGGHAARPWGGKAMALVETVLKRNPDHPEAIHLYIHLTENSDNPRRAEAYADRLGALAPNSPHLIHMPSHTYYPLGRFADSIRVNEQAIAVDEGMARDLGADPAWYGYYFHHSRFIMSAAQQVGDRATALRVAAEMERGVSLDKALKSEWSESTLALTLQARGQFQSPAEILALPAPDKRLKIVTVAWHAVRAEAYARSGNLDAARRELAATAKARKAVKSKDWQNFAQRVDEMAQGRVALAAGDTSDAAGHFRTAAQHDGEFDYSEPPLWDQPAETALGRALLAGGDVAGAKGAFDRALTVRPGNAYALWGRAQAEAKLGDAGASQASLSAFDKIWLGDKGAIGLDRL
;
A
#
# COMPACT_ATOMS: atom_id res chain seq x y z
N MET A 1 20.73 -5.10 -66.37
CA MET A 1 20.25 -3.75 -66.76
C MET A 1 19.73 -3.11 -65.48
N LEU A 2 20.52 -2.25 -64.80
CA LEU A 2 20.40 -0.77 -64.80
C LEU A 2 18.93 -0.32 -64.66
N ARG A 3 18.48 0.64 -63.84
CA ARG A 3 19.01 1.72 -62.99
C ARG A 3 17.72 2.29 -62.32
N ASN A 4 17.65 2.66 -61.04
CA ASN A 4 18.15 3.91 -60.43
C ASN A 4 17.23 5.15 -60.62
N ARG A 5 17.04 5.90 -59.50
CA ARG A 5 16.80 7.37 -59.34
C ARG A 5 15.36 7.90 -59.50
N LEU A 6 14.76 8.71 -58.63
CA LEU A 6 15.18 9.78 -57.67
C LEU A 6 15.54 11.11 -58.35
N MET A 7 14.69 12.15 -58.17
CA MET A 7 14.91 13.61 -58.31
C MET A 7 13.65 14.28 -57.72
N ILE A 8 13.66 15.04 -56.61
CA ILE A 8 14.34 16.31 -56.28
C ILE A 8 14.07 17.39 -57.32
N SER A 9 13.38 18.46 -56.88
CA SER A 9 13.49 19.78 -57.48
C SER A 9 13.79 20.79 -56.39
N SER A 10 14.80 21.60 -56.64
CA SER A 10 15.44 22.54 -55.73
C SER A 10 15.19 23.97 -56.21
N ALA A 11 14.89 24.84 -55.24
CA ALA A 11 15.55 26.12 -54.96
C ALA A 11 15.31 27.40 -55.82
N VAL A 12 15.52 28.51 -55.09
CA VAL A 12 16.07 29.84 -55.44
C VAL A 12 15.05 30.97 -55.17
N PHE A 13 15.09 31.71 -54.04
CA PHE A 13 15.98 32.83 -53.59
C PHE A 13 15.74 34.19 -54.27
N ALA A 14 15.26 35.18 -53.48
CA ALA A 14 15.77 36.56 -53.31
C ALA A 14 14.72 37.40 -52.50
N LEU A 15 14.96 37.88 -51.27
CA LEU A 15 15.82 38.97 -50.72
C LEU A 15 15.25 40.40 -50.81
N MET A 16 15.06 41.00 -49.62
CA MET A 16 15.19 42.42 -49.15
C MET A 16 14.12 42.65 -48.05
N GLY A 17 14.44 42.85 -46.76
CA GLY A 17 15.14 44.00 -46.12
C GLY A 17 14.10 45.12 -45.86
N LEU A 18 13.88 45.76 -44.71
CA LEU A 18 14.54 46.02 -43.43
C LEU A 18 13.46 46.61 -42.48
N GLY A 19 13.61 46.49 -41.15
CA GLY A 19 12.75 47.24 -40.21
C GLY A 19 12.83 46.78 -38.75
N SER A 20 13.97 47.02 -38.09
CA SER A 20 14.21 46.75 -36.68
C SER A 20 13.39 47.65 -35.75
N CYS A 21 12.85 47.07 -34.68
CA CYS A 21 12.63 47.73 -33.39
C CYS A 21 13.21 46.81 -32.30
N ALA A 22 14.43 47.12 -31.86
CA ALA A 22 15.06 46.51 -30.70
C ALA A 22 14.69 47.32 -29.46
N THR A 23 14.06 46.68 -28.47
CA THR A 23 13.89 47.23 -27.13
C THR A 23 15.20 47.10 -26.34
N PRO A 24 15.63 48.12 -25.59
CA PRO A 24 16.92 48.11 -24.89
C PRO A 24 16.89 47.18 -23.69
N ILE A 25 17.92 46.34 -23.59
CA ILE A 25 18.28 45.62 -22.36
C ILE A 25 18.93 46.64 -21.42
N ALA A 26 18.26 46.97 -20.33
CA ALA A 26 18.85 47.75 -19.26
C ALA A 26 19.82 46.87 -18.46
N THR A 27 21.11 47.19 -18.54
CA THR A 27 22.16 46.66 -17.67
C THR A 27 22.00 47.25 -16.27
N ALA A 28 21.76 46.40 -15.27
CA ALA A 28 21.76 46.82 -13.87
C ALA A 28 23.20 47.16 -13.41
N PRO A 29 23.40 48.25 -12.63
CA PRO A 29 24.71 48.56 -12.06
C PRO A 29 25.01 47.67 -10.84
N ALA A 30 26.29 47.37 -10.63
CA ALA A 30 26.79 46.69 -9.44
C ALA A 30 26.44 47.50 -8.17
N PRO A 31 26.05 46.86 -7.05
CA PRO A 31 25.71 47.60 -5.84
C PRO A 31 27.00 48.10 -5.18
N THR A 32 27.16 49.42 -5.16
CA THR A 32 28.07 50.11 -4.25
C THR A 32 27.55 49.95 -2.83
N LEU A 33 28.34 49.32 -1.96
CA LEU A 33 28.12 49.26 -0.52
C LEU A 33 28.09 50.67 0.06
N ASP A 34 26.90 51.15 0.41
CA ASP A 34 26.72 52.40 1.13
C ASP A 34 27.00 52.16 2.62
N ALA A 35 27.90 52.96 3.21
CA ALA A 35 28.44 52.76 4.55
C ALA A 35 27.46 53.10 5.69
N ALA A 36 26.18 53.31 5.39
CA ALA A 36 25.13 53.65 6.35
C ALA A 36 24.37 52.43 6.92
N THR A 37 24.53 51.22 6.36
CA THR A 37 23.87 50.00 6.85
C THR A 37 24.69 49.20 7.88
N LEU A 38 25.91 49.63 8.23
CA LEU A 38 26.78 48.94 9.19
C LEU A 38 26.61 49.37 10.66
N ALA A 39 25.67 50.28 10.98
CA ALA A 39 25.52 50.86 12.32
C ALA A 39 24.22 50.49 13.05
N ALA A 40 23.54 49.42 12.66
CA ALA A 40 22.36 48.88 13.38
C ALA A 40 22.58 47.48 13.98
N SER A 41 23.83 47.02 14.08
CA SER A 41 24.18 45.68 14.59
C SER A 41 24.49 45.61 16.11
N MET A 42 23.96 46.53 16.91
CA MET A 42 24.19 46.54 18.37
C MET A 42 22.93 46.94 19.13
N CYS A 43 21.89 46.09 19.11
CA CYS A 43 20.86 45.98 20.16
C CYS A 43 20.14 44.62 20.00
N GLY A 44 19.96 43.90 21.11
CA GLY A 44 19.64 42.47 21.15
C GLY A 44 18.39 42.05 20.38
N LYS A 45 18.48 40.91 19.69
CA LYS A 45 17.33 40.19 19.13
C LYS A 45 16.51 39.55 20.27
N PRO A 46 15.18 39.68 20.27
CA PRO A 46 14.29 38.80 21.03
C PRO A 46 14.47 37.34 20.57
N ALA A 47 14.14 36.40 21.45
CA ALA A 47 14.23 34.97 21.22
C ALA A 47 13.65 34.55 19.86
N GLY A 48 14.35 33.62 19.21
CA GLY A 48 14.15 33.23 17.82
C GLY A 48 12.74 32.69 17.53
N ASP A 49 12.18 33.26 16.47
CA ASP A 49 11.03 32.77 15.74
C ASP A 49 11.41 31.46 15.02
N ALA A 50 10.83 30.33 15.42
CA ALA A 50 10.97 29.05 14.75
C ALA A 50 10.02 29.02 13.53
N GLY A 51 10.34 29.84 12.52
CA GLY A 51 9.55 30.01 11.31
C GLY A 51 9.63 28.81 10.36
N GLY A 52 8.95 27.72 10.70
CA GLY A 52 8.37 26.83 9.70
C GLY A 52 7.09 27.47 9.14
N LYS A 53 6.79 27.28 7.85
CA LYS A 53 5.50 27.71 7.28
C LYS A 53 4.39 26.97 8.04
N ALA A 54 3.42 27.70 8.60
CA ALA A 54 2.28 27.09 9.29
C ALA A 54 1.57 26.08 8.38
N MET A 55 1.17 24.94 8.95
CA MET A 55 0.44 23.90 8.21
C MET A 55 -0.82 24.52 7.58
N PRO A 56 -1.09 24.34 6.28
CA PRO A 56 -2.35 24.78 5.69
C PRO A 56 -3.53 23.98 6.28
N LEU A 57 -4.70 24.63 6.37
CA LEU A 57 -5.94 23.90 6.63
C LEU A 57 -6.41 23.21 5.35
N ILE A 58 -6.67 21.91 5.43
CA ILE A 58 -7.05 21.05 4.32
C ILE A 58 -8.55 20.76 4.44
N ALA A 59 -9.32 21.24 3.47
CA ALA A 59 -10.74 20.91 3.39
C ALA A 59 -10.94 19.45 2.94
N GLY A 60 -12.06 18.82 3.31
CA GLY A 60 -12.42 17.48 2.82
C GLY A 60 -11.68 16.30 3.47
N LEU A 61 -10.91 16.55 4.53
CA LEU A 61 -10.45 15.49 5.43
C LEU A 61 -11.63 14.85 6.19
N ALA A 62 -11.37 13.74 6.86
CA ALA A 62 -12.35 13.03 7.67
C ALA A 62 -13.08 13.96 8.67
N PRO A 63 -14.41 13.87 8.80
CA PRO A 63 -15.18 14.71 9.70
C PRO A 63 -15.00 14.23 11.14
N VAL A 64 -14.13 14.91 11.88
CA VAL A 64 -13.83 14.60 13.28
C VAL A 64 -13.93 15.86 14.12
N HIS A 65 -14.35 15.70 15.36
CA HIS A 65 -14.38 16.79 16.32
C HIS A 65 -14.17 16.24 17.73
N TYR A 66 -13.24 16.85 18.44
CA TYR A 66 -13.08 16.65 19.88
C TYR A 66 -12.90 18.00 20.53
N GLU A 67 -13.86 18.40 21.37
CA GLU A 67 -13.82 19.69 22.05
C GLU A 67 -12.59 19.80 22.96
N ILE A 68 -11.75 20.80 22.69
CA ILE A 68 -10.59 21.12 23.53
C ILE A 68 -10.86 22.39 24.35
N SER A 69 -10.12 22.57 25.45
CA SER A 69 -10.29 23.70 26.37
C SER A 69 -9.87 25.07 25.81
N SER A 70 -9.22 25.10 24.64
CA SER A 70 -8.81 26.36 24.02
C SER A 70 -10.00 27.18 23.54
N THR A 71 -9.99 28.47 23.84
CA THR A 71 -11.04 29.40 23.38
C THR A 71 -10.73 30.02 22.02
N VAL A 72 -9.58 29.70 21.41
CA VAL A 72 -9.16 30.23 20.10
C VAL A 72 -9.69 29.31 19.00
N PRO A 73 -10.66 29.75 18.15
CA PRO A 73 -11.31 28.85 17.18
C PRO A 73 -10.35 28.17 16.19
N LYS A 74 -9.25 28.83 15.85
CA LYS A 74 -8.22 28.25 14.96
C LYS A 74 -7.48 27.09 15.61
N VAL A 75 -7.30 27.08 16.94
CA VAL A 75 -6.66 25.97 17.66
C VAL A 75 -7.53 24.72 17.52
N GLN A 76 -8.85 24.84 17.76
CA GLN A 76 -9.80 23.75 17.54
C GLN A 76 -9.74 23.23 16.10
N SER A 77 -9.71 24.14 15.11
CA SER A 77 -9.64 23.74 13.68
C SER A 77 -8.38 22.93 13.36
N TYR A 78 -7.22 23.33 13.89
CA TYR A 78 -5.97 22.59 13.69
C TYR A 78 -5.91 21.30 14.51
N PHE A 79 -6.57 21.24 15.66
CA PHE A 79 -6.68 20.03 16.45
C PHE A 79 -7.54 18.99 15.74
N ASP A 80 -8.72 19.38 15.25
CA ASP A 80 -9.62 18.51 14.49
C ASP A 80 -8.95 18.03 13.18
N GLN A 81 -8.24 18.91 12.47
CA GLN A 81 -7.42 18.50 11.33
C GLN A 81 -6.33 17.49 11.72
N GLY A 82 -5.64 17.72 12.84
CA GLY A 82 -4.60 16.80 13.32
C GLY A 82 -5.17 15.40 13.60
N LEU A 83 -6.37 15.32 14.18
CA LEU A 83 -7.09 14.05 14.38
C LEU A 83 -7.47 13.41 13.03
N ALA A 84 -7.98 14.19 12.08
CA ALA A 84 -8.38 13.66 10.77
C ALA A 84 -7.18 13.11 9.98
N LEU A 85 -6.02 13.78 10.09
CA LEU A 85 -4.75 13.32 9.52
C LEU A 85 -4.22 12.09 10.24
N LEU A 86 -4.33 12.03 11.57
CA LEU A 86 -3.94 10.86 12.36
C LEU A 86 -4.75 9.61 11.95
N TYR A 87 -6.07 9.73 11.85
CA TYR A 87 -6.96 8.66 11.36
C TYR A 87 -6.65 8.27 9.91
N GLY A 88 -6.21 9.23 9.09
CA GLY A 88 -5.72 8.97 7.73
C GLY A 88 -4.28 8.47 7.67
N PHE A 89 -3.64 8.13 8.79
CA PHE A 89 -2.24 7.70 8.86
C PHE A 89 -1.21 8.69 8.27
N GLU A 90 -1.56 9.98 8.23
CA GLU A 90 -0.69 11.09 7.83
C GLU A 90 0.04 11.66 9.07
N TYR A 91 0.85 10.83 9.74
CA TYR A 91 1.41 11.14 11.07
C TYR A 91 2.28 12.41 11.14
N GLU A 92 3.14 12.65 10.15
CA GLU A 92 3.98 13.86 10.11
C GLU A 92 3.13 15.13 9.96
N ALA A 93 2.16 15.11 9.04
CA ALA A 93 1.24 16.22 8.83
C ALA A 93 0.31 16.44 10.04
N ALA A 94 -0.11 15.36 10.71
CA ALA A 94 -0.87 15.42 11.96
C ALA A 94 -0.06 16.12 13.06
N TYR A 95 1.21 15.71 13.27
CA TYR A 95 2.11 16.35 14.22
C TYR A 95 2.27 17.85 13.93
N ASP A 96 2.49 18.24 12.67
CA ASP A 96 2.64 19.63 12.28
C ASP A 96 1.35 20.45 12.46
N SER A 97 0.18 19.83 12.27
CA SER A 97 -1.12 20.45 12.58
C SER A 97 -1.28 20.72 14.07
N PHE A 98 -1.01 19.73 14.94
CA PHE A 98 -1.07 19.90 16.39
C PHE A 98 -0.03 20.90 16.91
N LYS A 99 1.17 20.89 16.33
CA LYS A 99 2.22 21.86 16.63
C LYS A 99 1.82 23.28 16.24
N THR A 100 1.16 23.46 15.10
CA THR A 100 0.60 24.74 14.67
C THR A 100 -0.48 25.21 15.64
N ALA A 101 -1.40 24.33 16.06
CA ALA A 101 -2.42 24.63 17.07
C ALA A 101 -1.77 25.12 18.38
N ARG A 102 -0.76 24.40 18.86
CA ARG A 102 -0.03 24.75 20.09
C ARG A 102 0.80 26.02 19.96
N GLY A 103 1.28 26.35 18.76
CA GLY A 103 1.93 27.64 18.51
C GLY A 103 0.98 28.83 18.68
N LEU A 104 -0.32 28.63 18.42
CA LEU A 104 -1.36 29.64 18.63
C LEU A 104 -1.87 29.69 20.08
N ASP A 105 -1.85 28.56 20.78
CA ASP A 105 -2.18 28.46 22.20
C ASP A 105 -1.19 27.51 22.92
N PRO A 106 -0.12 28.05 23.53
CA PRO A 106 0.91 27.25 24.20
C PRO A 106 0.41 26.40 25.37
N ASP A 107 -0.73 26.78 25.97
CA ASP A 107 -1.35 26.13 27.13
C ASP A 107 -2.35 25.04 26.73
N CYS A 108 -2.59 24.84 25.43
CA CYS A 108 -3.43 23.76 24.91
C CYS A 108 -2.82 22.37 25.22
N ALA A 109 -3.22 21.78 26.34
CA ALA A 109 -2.76 20.46 26.79
C ALA A 109 -3.09 19.35 25.78
N MET A 110 -4.28 19.38 25.17
CA MET A 110 -4.66 18.39 24.16
C MET A 110 -3.89 18.55 22.85
N CYS A 111 -3.44 19.75 22.49
CA CYS A 111 -2.54 19.93 21.35
C CYS A 111 -1.18 19.24 21.62
N ALA A 112 -0.69 19.29 22.86
CA ALA A 112 0.49 18.52 23.26
C ALA A 112 0.25 17.00 23.28
N TRP A 113 -0.95 16.56 23.70
CA TRP A 113 -1.39 15.16 23.57
C TRP A 113 -1.38 14.69 22.11
N GLY A 114 -1.93 15.49 21.19
CA GLY A 114 -1.99 15.15 19.77
C GLY A 114 -0.61 15.06 19.12
N MET A 115 0.29 15.99 19.45
CA MET A 115 1.70 15.90 19.05
C MET A 115 2.35 14.60 19.57
N ALA A 116 2.09 14.23 20.82
CA ALA A 116 2.62 13.01 21.40
C ALA A 116 1.99 11.73 20.80
N MET A 117 0.72 11.74 20.41
CA MET A 117 0.09 10.64 19.66
C MET A 117 0.76 10.42 18.31
N ALA A 118 0.99 11.50 17.54
CA ALA A 118 1.54 11.43 16.20
C ALA A 118 3.01 10.94 16.14
N LEU A 119 3.75 11.04 17.25
CA LEU A 119 5.10 10.49 17.40
C LEU A 119 5.11 9.00 17.81
N GLY A 120 3.95 8.45 18.17
CA GLY A 120 3.83 7.11 18.72
C GLY A 120 3.93 6.00 17.68
N PRO A 121 4.06 4.74 18.15
CA PRO A 121 3.95 3.59 17.27
C PRO A 121 2.50 3.47 16.74
N ASN A 122 2.36 2.68 15.68
CA ASN A 122 1.07 2.33 15.08
C ASN A 122 1.15 0.93 14.45
N ILE A 123 0.03 0.45 13.91
CA ILE A 123 -0.08 -0.86 13.26
C ILE A 123 0.99 -1.12 12.18
N ASN A 124 1.43 -0.08 11.46
CA ASN A 124 2.40 -0.17 10.37
C ASN A 124 3.84 0.05 10.82
N ASN A 125 4.05 0.70 11.96
CA ASN A 125 5.38 1.00 12.49
C ASN A 125 5.39 0.93 14.02
N GLY A 126 5.92 -0.17 14.54
CA GLY A 126 6.12 -0.36 15.99
C GLY A 126 7.38 0.31 16.54
N ASP A 127 8.29 0.76 15.69
CA ASP A 127 9.57 1.34 16.10
C ASP A 127 9.46 2.85 16.31
N MET A 128 10.17 3.33 17.34
CA MET A 128 10.24 4.75 17.69
C MET A 128 11.67 5.12 18.05
N SER A 129 12.13 6.28 17.58
CA SER A 129 13.47 6.74 17.94
C SER A 129 13.51 7.19 19.41
N ASP A 130 14.67 7.05 20.07
CA ASP A 130 14.86 7.55 21.44
C ASP A 130 14.55 9.06 21.56
N LYS A 131 14.80 9.80 20.48
CA LYS A 131 14.50 11.23 20.36
C LYS A 131 12.99 11.48 20.41
N ASP A 132 12.22 10.80 19.57
CA ASP A 132 10.76 10.99 19.49
C ASP A 132 10.09 10.54 20.79
N ALA A 133 10.56 9.43 21.37
CA ALA A 133 10.10 8.97 22.68
C ALA A 133 10.39 10.00 23.78
N ALA A 134 11.57 10.64 23.77
CA ALA A 134 11.91 11.69 24.74
C ALA A 134 11.09 12.96 24.55
N GLU A 135 10.81 13.33 23.30
CA GLU A 135 9.95 14.45 22.97
C GLU A 135 8.52 14.20 23.46
N ALA A 136 7.91 13.07 23.08
CA ALA A 136 6.57 12.67 23.50
C ALA A 136 6.42 12.65 25.03
N ARG A 137 7.40 12.08 25.75
CA ARG A 137 7.46 12.18 27.23
C ARG A 137 7.40 13.62 27.73
N GLY A 138 8.23 14.49 27.15
CA GLY A 138 8.32 15.89 27.56
C GLY A 138 7.03 16.67 27.31
N LEU A 139 6.35 16.37 26.19
CA LEU A 139 5.04 16.93 25.85
C LEU A 139 3.99 16.51 26.89
N VAL A 140 3.87 15.21 27.16
CA VAL A 140 2.88 14.64 28.09
C VAL A 140 3.10 15.10 29.52
N THR A 141 4.34 15.08 30.00
CA THR A 141 4.67 15.49 31.38
C THR A 141 4.27 16.94 31.64
N LYS A 142 4.52 17.83 30.68
CA LYS A 142 4.13 19.24 30.80
C LYS A 142 2.61 19.41 30.72
N ALA A 143 1.95 18.67 29.83
CA ALA A 143 0.50 18.72 29.67
C ALA A 143 -0.22 18.26 30.94
N LEU A 144 0.22 17.17 31.58
CA LEU A 144 -0.32 16.69 32.87
C LEU A 144 -0.21 17.71 34.01
N ALA A 145 0.78 18.61 33.96
CA ALA A 145 0.94 19.68 34.95
C ALA A 145 0.08 20.92 34.66
N SER A 146 -0.69 20.93 33.56
CA SER A 146 -1.51 22.08 33.17
C SER A 146 -2.73 22.20 34.08
N PRO A 147 -3.07 23.42 34.56
CA PRO A 147 -4.27 23.61 35.36
C PRO A 147 -5.54 23.44 34.50
N GLY A 148 -6.63 22.97 35.10
CA GLY A 148 -7.94 22.95 34.45
C GLY A 148 -8.15 21.83 33.43
N LEU A 149 -7.34 20.77 33.47
CA LEU A 149 -7.62 19.55 32.72
C LEU A 149 -8.98 18.98 33.13
N THR A 150 -9.78 18.60 32.14
CA THR A 150 -10.97 17.79 32.40
C THR A 150 -10.54 16.38 32.82
N ASP A 151 -11.41 15.66 33.55
CA ASP A 151 -11.15 14.25 33.88
C ASP A 151 -10.85 13.40 32.64
N ARG A 152 -11.48 13.75 31.50
CA ARG A 152 -11.32 13.08 30.21
C ARG A 152 -9.90 13.29 29.66
N ASP A 153 -9.48 14.55 29.55
CA ASP A 153 -8.14 14.91 29.05
C ASP A 153 -7.03 14.36 29.95
N HIS A 154 -7.25 14.37 31.27
CA HIS A 154 -6.31 13.83 32.24
C HIS A 154 -6.03 12.34 32.00
N VAL A 155 -7.07 11.52 31.85
CA VAL A 155 -6.92 10.08 31.62
C VAL A 155 -6.23 9.78 30.28
N LEU A 156 -6.53 10.54 29.23
CA LEU A 156 -5.86 10.38 27.93
C LEU A 156 -4.36 10.70 28.00
N LEU A 157 -3.98 11.73 28.75
CA LEU A 157 -2.59 12.07 29.02
C LEU A 157 -1.88 11.05 29.91
N GLU A 158 -2.56 10.50 30.93
CA GLU A 158 -2.02 9.42 31.76
C GLU A 158 -1.73 8.17 30.95
N ALA A 159 -2.63 7.81 30.00
CA ALA A 159 -2.39 6.69 29.09
C ALA A 159 -1.12 6.90 28.25
N LEU A 160 -0.90 8.10 27.71
CA LEU A 160 0.34 8.40 27.00
C LEU A 160 1.58 8.43 27.91
N ALA A 161 1.44 8.85 29.17
CA ALA A 161 2.55 8.80 30.12
C ALA A 161 3.00 7.36 30.38
N VAL A 162 2.05 6.42 30.40
CA VAL A 162 2.32 4.98 30.42
C VAL A 162 3.00 4.53 29.13
N ARG A 163 2.47 4.91 27.96
CA ARG A 163 3.02 4.56 26.64
C ARG A 163 4.50 4.94 26.49
N TYR A 164 4.88 6.10 27.04
CA TYR A 164 6.22 6.66 26.88
C TYR A 164 7.13 6.56 28.11
N ALA A 165 6.79 5.78 29.13
CA ALA A 165 7.56 5.70 30.38
C ALA A 165 9.08 5.50 30.17
N PRO A 166 9.95 6.09 31.00
CA PRO A 166 11.40 6.05 30.82
C PRO A 166 11.98 4.65 31.01
N ASN A 167 13.09 4.37 30.32
CA ASN A 167 13.84 3.11 30.36
C ASN A 167 12.97 1.87 30.08
N PRO A 168 12.33 1.79 28.90
CA PRO A 168 11.64 0.56 28.55
C PRO A 168 12.67 -0.59 28.55
N PRO A 169 12.39 -1.74 29.20
CA PRO A 169 13.23 -2.92 29.00
C PRO A 169 13.41 -3.18 27.50
N LYS A 170 14.57 -3.65 27.06
CA LYS A 170 14.85 -3.87 25.62
C LYS A 170 13.86 -4.84 24.94
N GLU A 171 13.12 -5.63 25.72
CA GLU A 171 12.08 -6.57 25.30
C GLU A 171 10.64 -6.00 25.50
N ALA A 172 10.51 -4.74 25.95
CA ALA A 172 9.26 -4.16 26.45
C ALA A 172 8.46 -3.32 25.45
N GLY A 173 8.82 -3.27 24.16
CA GLY A 173 7.99 -2.62 23.14
C GLY A 173 6.52 -3.09 23.24
N HIS A 174 6.32 -4.41 23.39
CA HIS A 174 5.01 -5.00 23.63
C HIS A 174 4.40 -4.72 25.02
N VAL A 175 5.23 -4.56 26.06
CA VAL A 175 4.73 -4.35 27.44
C VAL A 175 4.11 -2.96 27.61
N PHE A 176 4.70 -1.92 27.01
CA PHE A 176 4.09 -0.58 27.07
C PHE A 176 2.91 -0.42 26.13
N ALA A 177 2.91 -1.10 24.97
CA ALA A 177 1.73 -1.21 24.12
C ALA A 177 0.55 -1.83 24.90
N GLN A 178 0.77 -2.93 25.60
CA GLN A 178 -0.25 -3.57 26.43
C GLN A 178 -0.76 -2.66 27.55
N LYS A 179 0.13 -2.05 28.34
CA LYS A 179 -0.29 -1.18 29.45
C LYS A 179 -1.02 0.07 28.97
N TYR A 180 -0.62 0.62 27.82
CA TYR A 180 -1.33 1.71 27.16
C TYR A 180 -2.74 1.28 26.74
N ALA A 181 -2.87 0.11 26.10
CA ALA A 181 -4.16 -0.45 25.72
C ALA A 181 -5.06 -0.73 26.94
N ASP A 182 -4.53 -1.34 28.00
CA ASP A 182 -5.26 -1.58 29.24
C ASP A 182 -5.76 -0.27 29.88
N ALA A 183 -4.94 0.79 29.88
CA ALA A 183 -5.33 2.10 30.40
C ALA A 183 -6.50 2.73 29.60
N LEU A 184 -6.45 2.65 28.26
CA LEU A 184 -7.53 3.17 27.41
C LEU A 184 -8.78 2.30 27.46
N ILE A 185 -8.66 0.98 27.61
CA ILE A 185 -9.81 0.09 27.84
C ILE A 185 -10.50 0.46 29.16
N ALA A 186 -9.76 0.62 30.25
CA ALA A 186 -10.32 1.06 31.51
C ALA A 186 -10.99 2.44 31.40
N ALA A 187 -10.42 3.35 30.60
CA ALA A 187 -11.06 4.63 30.29
C ALA A 187 -12.38 4.43 29.52
N SER A 188 -12.42 3.54 28.53
CA SER A 188 -13.63 3.25 27.76
C SER A 188 -14.75 2.64 28.62
N GLU A 189 -14.39 1.86 29.65
CA GLU A 189 -15.35 1.32 30.62
C GLU A 189 -15.89 2.42 31.56
N ARG A 190 -15.06 3.41 31.90
CA ARG A 190 -15.48 4.59 32.68
C ARG A 190 -16.42 5.50 31.88
N TRP A 191 -16.21 5.63 30.57
CA TRP A 191 -17.02 6.45 29.66
C TRP A 191 -17.57 5.64 28.47
N PRO A 192 -18.52 4.72 28.69
CA PRO A 192 -18.96 3.77 27.66
C PRO A 192 -19.71 4.40 26.48
N ALA A 193 -20.16 5.66 26.61
CA ALA A 193 -20.82 6.42 25.56
C ALA A 193 -19.86 7.31 24.75
N ASP A 194 -18.57 7.32 25.09
CA ASP A 194 -17.57 8.17 24.46
C ASP A 194 -16.90 7.43 23.30
N ASP A 195 -17.32 7.75 22.07
CA ASP A 195 -16.78 7.13 20.87
C ASP A 195 -15.28 7.39 20.68
N PHE A 196 -14.78 8.56 21.09
CA PHE A 196 -13.37 8.91 20.94
C PHE A 196 -12.47 8.03 21.81
N ILE A 197 -12.83 7.86 23.09
CA ILE A 197 -12.09 6.98 24.00
C ILE A 197 -12.19 5.53 23.54
N ALA A 198 -13.39 5.09 23.12
CA ALA A 198 -13.60 3.71 22.67
C ALA A 198 -12.76 3.37 21.43
N ILE A 199 -12.64 4.29 20.46
CA ILE A 199 -11.84 4.07 19.26
C ILE A 199 -10.34 4.13 19.54
N LEU A 200 -9.86 5.05 20.38
CA LEU A 200 -8.46 5.03 20.82
C LEU A 200 -8.11 3.73 21.56
N ALA A 201 -9.03 3.22 22.38
CA ALA A 201 -8.85 1.93 23.05
C ALA A 201 -8.82 0.76 22.05
N ALA A 202 -9.61 0.81 20.98
CA ALA A 202 -9.60 -0.20 19.93
C ALA A 202 -8.27 -0.20 19.15
N GLU A 203 -7.81 0.97 18.71
CA GLU A 203 -6.52 1.15 18.04
C GLU A 203 -5.38 0.66 18.94
N ALA A 204 -5.36 1.08 20.21
CA ALA A 204 -4.33 0.63 21.16
C ALA A 204 -4.34 -0.89 21.37
N ALA A 205 -5.53 -1.52 21.38
CA ALA A 205 -5.64 -2.97 21.44
C ALA A 205 -5.10 -3.66 20.19
N MET A 206 -5.32 -3.07 19.00
CA MET A 206 -4.73 -3.55 17.75
C MET A 206 -3.20 -3.43 17.74
N ASP A 207 -2.65 -2.38 18.34
CA ASP A 207 -1.21 -2.15 18.41
C ASP A 207 -0.46 -3.10 19.36
N VAL A 208 -1.15 -3.84 20.24
CA VAL A 208 -0.50 -4.83 21.12
C VAL A 208 0.09 -5.98 20.31
N ASN A 209 -0.65 -6.42 19.29
CA ASN A 209 -0.28 -7.49 18.36
C ASN A 209 -0.64 -7.06 16.93
N PRO A 210 0.10 -6.12 16.32
CA PRO A 210 -0.19 -5.64 14.98
C PRO A 210 -0.31 -6.80 14.00
N TRP A 211 -1.36 -6.79 13.19
CA TRP A 211 -1.66 -7.79 12.15
C TRP A 211 -1.96 -9.22 12.64
N ASP A 212 -1.86 -9.53 13.94
CA ASP A 212 -2.14 -10.85 14.53
C ASP A 212 -3.46 -10.84 15.33
N TYR A 213 -4.57 -10.58 14.64
CA TYR A 213 -5.89 -10.43 15.26
C TYR A 213 -6.72 -11.71 15.32
N TRP A 214 -6.34 -12.72 14.53
CA TRP A 214 -7.13 -13.93 14.34
C TRP A 214 -6.28 -15.18 14.55
N GLU A 215 -6.90 -16.23 15.08
CA GLU A 215 -6.32 -17.56 15.01
C GLU A 215 -6.19 -18.03 13.56
N ALA A 216 -5.37 -19.06 13.34
CA ALA A 216 -5.23 -19.67 12.01
C ALA A 216 -6.60 -20.01 11.39
N GLY A 217 -6.82 -19.56 10.16
CA GLY A 217 -8.08 -19.73 9.44
C GLY A 217 -9.09 -18.60 9.65
N GLY A 218 -8.81 -17.58 10.47
CA GLY A 218 -9.60 -16.35 10.51
C GLY A 218 -10.96 -16.44 11.23
N HIS A 219 -11.32 -17.60 11.80
CA HIS A 219 -12.64 -17.85 12.40
C HIS A 219 -12.81 -17.26 13.81
N ALA A 220 -11.75 -17.30 14.61
CA ALA A 220 -11.79 -16.90 16.02
C ALA A 220 -10.81 -15.75 16.26
N ALA A 221 -11.31 -14.63 16.78
CA ALA A 221 -10.46 -13.50 17.11
C ALA A 221 -9.59 -13.85 18.33
N ARG A 222 -8.31 -13.45 18.28
CA ARG A 222 -7.42 -13.46 19.44
C ARG A 222 -7.91 -12.47 20.50
N PRO A 223 -7.50 -12.59 21.78
CA PRO A 223 -8.05 -11.76 22.86
C PRO A 223 -8.02 -10.25 22.59
N TRP A 224 -6.91 -9.71 22.08
CA TRP A 224 -6.79 -8.28 21.76
C TRP A 224 -7.61 -7.88 20.52
N GLY A 225 -7.57 -8.67 19.45
CA GLY A 225 -8.42 -8.47 18.27
C GLY A 225 -9.92 -8.49 18.62
N GLY A 226 -10.33 -9.40 19.51
CA GLY A 226 -11.71 -9.49 20.00
C GLY A 226 -12.16 -8.28 20.82
N LYS A 227 -11.27 -7.75 21.68
CA LYS A 227 -11.52 -6.50 22.41
C LYS A 227 -11.68 -5.31 21.46
N ALA A 228 -10.75 -5.15 20.51
CA ALA A 228 -10.80 -4.09 19.50
C ALA A 228 -12.09 -4.17 18.67
N MET A 229 -12.43 -5.37 18.20
CA MET A 229 -13.67 -5.62 17.45
C MET A 229 -14.91 -5.19 18.23
N ALA A 230 -15.01 -5.57 19.51
CA ALA A 230 -16.17 -5.21 20.34
C ALA A 230 -16.32 -3.70 20.54
N LEU A 231 -15.21 -2.98 20.72
CA LEU A 231 -15.19 -1.52 20.84
C LEU A 231 -15.60 -0.85 19.53
N VAL A 232 -15.02 -1.27 18.41
CA VAL A 232 -15.35 -0.76 17.06
C VAL A 232 -16.82 -0.98 16.72
N GLU A 233 -17.35 -2.18 16.93
CA GLU A 233 -18.76 -2.49 16.64
C GLU A 233 -19.72 -1.71 17.54
N THR A 234 -19.32 -1.42 18.77
CA THR A 234 -20.08 -0.56 19.68
C THR A 234 -20.18 0.87 19.13
N VAL A 235 -19.08 1.42 18.63
CA VAL A 235 -19.04 2.75 18.02
C VAL A 235 -19.83 2.78 16.72
N LEU A 236 -19.60 1.83 15.79
CA LEU A 236 -20.32 1.77 14.52
C LEU A 236 -21.84 1.62 14.68
N LYS A 237 -22.29 0.95 15.76
CA LYS A 237 -23.72 0.87 16.08
C LYS A 237 -24.33 2.22 16.45
N ARG A 238 -23.57 3.11 17.08
CA ARG A 238 -24.01 4.47 17.46
C ARG A 238 -23.80 5.47 16.34
N ASN A 239 -22.65 5.40 15.70
CA ASN A 239 -22.18 6.29 14.65
C ASN A 239 -21.63 5.46 13.48
N PRO A 240 -22.49 5.00 12.56
CA PRO A 240 -22.08 4.15 11.44
C PRO A 240 -21.20 4.86 10.40
N ASP A 241 -21.05 6.18 10.52
CA ASP A 241 -20.23 7.02 9.64
C ASP A 241 -18.96 7.53 10.37
N HIS A 242 -18.61 6.96 11.54
CA HIS A 242 -17.39 7.33 12.25
C HIS A 242 -16.15 6.89 11.45
N PRO A 243 -15.32 7.81 10.92
CA PRO A 243 -14.29 7.48 9.95
C PRO A 243 -13.27 6.47 10.49
N GLU A 244 -12.77 6.70 11.70
CA GLU A 244 -11.78 5.79 12.30
C GLU A 244 -12.36 4.43 12.71
N ALA A 245 -13.61 4.39 13.16
CA ALA A 245 -14.25 3.11 13.47
C ALA A 245 -14.39 2.25 12.21
N ILE A 246 -14.75 2.86 11.07
CA ILE A 246 -14.80 2.17 9.78
C ILE A 246 -13.39 1.72 9.37
N HIS A 247 -12.40 2.60 9.49
CA HIS A 247 -11.00 2.32 9.16
C HIS A 247 -10.48 1.09 9.93
N LEU A 248 -10.59 1.10 11.26
CA LEU A 248 -10.17 -0.03 12.10
C LEU A 248 -11.00 -1.29 11.83
N TYR A 249 -12.30 -1.17 11.53
CA TYR A 249 -13.14 -2.34 11.22
C TYR A 249 -12.70 -3.05 9.94
N ILE A 250 -12.27 -2.29 8.93
CA ILE A 250 -11.71 -2.84 7.70
C ILE A 250 -10.45 -3.66 8.02
N HIS A 251 -9.49 -3.08 8.74
CA HIS A 251 -8.26 -3.79 9.13
C HIS A 251 -8.51 -5.00 10.04
N LEU A 252 -9.46 -4.90 10.96
CA LEU A 252 -9.81 -6.01 11.84
C LEU A 252 -10.49 -7.18 11.10
N THR A 253 -11.09 -6.94 9.94
CA THR A 253 -11.89 -7.97 9.24
C THR A 253 -11.24 -8.51 7.97
N GLU A 254 -10.26 -7.82 7.38
CA GLU A 254 -9.66 -8.21 6.09
C GLU A 254 -8.96 -9.58 6.11
N ASN A 255 -8.36 -9.95 7.23
CA ASN A 255 -7.71 -11.25 7.43
C ASN A 255 -8.59 -12.25 8.20
N SER A 256 -9.88 -11.96 8.35
CA SER A 256 -10.87 -12.87 8.96
C SER A 256 -11.44 -13.85 7.93
N ASP A 257 -12.19 -14.85 8.39
CA ASP A 257 -12.99 -15.72 7.52
C ASP A 257 -14.23 -15.04 6.92
N ASN A 258 -14.55 -13.82 7.36
CA ASN A 258 -15.73 -13.06 6.97
C ASN A 258 -15.45 -11.56 6.78
N PRO A 259 -14.61 -11.19 5.79
CA PRO A 259 -14.31 -9.79 5.46
C PRO A 259 -15.55 -9.01 5.00
N ARG A 260 -16.63 -9.69 4.59
CA ARG A 260 -17.89 -9.06 4.16
C ARG A 260 -18.54 -8.22 5.25
N ARG A 261 -18.23 -8.46 6.52
CA ARG A 261 -18.76 -7.67 7.64
C ARG A 261 -18.50 -6.17 7.48
N ALA A 262 -17.33 -5.80 6.95
CA ALA A 262 -16.97 -4.40 6.73
C ALA A 262 -17.51 -3.81 5.42
N GLU A 263 -18.09 -4.60 4.52
CA GLU A 263 -18.41 -4.16 3.14
C GLU A 263 -19.27 -2.89 3.08
N ALA A 264 -20.36 -2.83 3.84
CA ALA A 264 -21.26 -1.67 3.83
C ALA A 264 -20.63 -0.40 4.45
N TYR A 265 -19.56 -0.55 5.23
CA TYR A 265 -18.78 0.55 5.80
C TYR A 265 -17.63 0.95 4.86
N ALA A 266 -16.97 -0.04 4.23
CA ALA A 266 -15.99 0.20 3.17
C ALA A 266 -16.60 0.97 2.00
N ASP A 267 -17.84 0.66 1.60
CA ASP A 267 -18.54 1.34 0.49
C ASP A 267 -18.75 2.85 0.72
N ARG A 268 -18.72 3.34 1.97
CA ARG A 268 -18.95 4.76 2.29
C ARG A 268 -17.70 5.56 2.69
N LEU A 269 -16.64 4.90 3.18
CA LEU A 269 -15.49 5.59 3.81
C LEU A 269 -14.87 6.66 2.90
N GLY A 270 -14.59 6.32 1.64
CA GLY A 270 -13.98 7.27 0.71
C GLY A 270 -14.82 8.52 0.44
N ALA A 271 -16.15 8.44 0.54
CA ALA A 271 -17.03 9.60 0.40
C ALA A 271 -17.07 10.49 1.65
N LEU A 272 -16.80 9.92 2.83
CA LEU A 272 -16.72 10.67 4.09
C LEU A 272 -15.45 11.51 4.18
N ALA A 273 -14.35 11.05 3.60
CA ALA A 273 -13.04 11.70 3.68
C ALA A 273 -12.38 11.86 2.29
N PRO A 274 -12.98 12.63 1.36
CA PRO A 274 -12.57 12.67 -0.05
C PRO A 274 -11.18 13.28 -0.30
N ASN A 275 -10.56 13.91 0.70
CA ASN A 275 -9.18 14.40 0.63
C ASN A 275 -8.24 13.72 1.64
N SER A 276 -8.63 12.57 2.21
CA SER A 276 -7.76 11.71 3.01
C SER A 276 -7.33 10.50 2.16
N PRO A 277 -6.15 10.53 1.52
CA PRO A 277 -5.77 9.54 0.51
C PRO A 277 -5.81 8.11 1.06
N HIS A 278 -5.27 7.88 2.26
CA HIS A 278 -5.32 6.57 2.89
C HIS A 278 -6.76 6.08 3.16
N LEU A 279 -7.64 6.94 3.69
CA LEU A 279 -9.04 6.54 3.94
C LEU A 279 -9.84 6.27 2.65
N ILE A 280 -9.48 6.93 1.54
CA ILE A 280 -10.04 6.62 0.22
C ILE A 280 -9.57 5.24 -0.24
N HIS A 281 -8.32 4.88 0.05
CA HIS A 281 -7.75 3.59 -0.28
C HIS A 281 -8.35 2.45 0.54
N MET A 282 -8.53 2.65 1.85
CA MET A 282 -8.91 1.61 2.81
C MET A 282 -10.00 0.63 2.35
N PRO A 283 -11.08 1.04 1.65
CA PRO A 283 -12.06 0.09 1.11
C PRO A 283 -11.46 -1.06 0.27
N SER A 284 -10.29 -0.90 -0.36
CA SER A 284 -9.64 -2.00 -1.09
C SER A 284 -9.24 -3.18 -0.23
N HIS A 285 -8.98 -2.98 1.06
CA HIS A 285 -8.71 -4.04 2.03
C HIS A 285 -9.92 -4.94 2.26
N THR A 286 -11.14 -4.42 2.04
CA THR A 286 -12.36 -5.24 2.01
C THR A 286 -12.70 -5.72 0.59
N TYR A 287 -12.54 -4.88 -0.43
CA TYR A 287 -12.89 -5.24 -1.81
C TYR A 287 -12.02 -6.37 -2.35
N TYR A 288 -10.73 -6.36 -2.05
CA TYR A 288 -9.76 -7.33 -2.56
C TYR A 288 -10.10 -8.76 -2.10
N PRO A 289 -10.24 -9.08 -0.80
CA PRO A 289 -10.61 -10.43 -0.37
C PRO A 289 -12.03 -10.83 -0.78
N LEU A 290 -12.92 -9.87 -1.08
CA LEU A 290 -14.25 -10.15 -1.64
C LEU A 290 -14.27 -10.34 -3.17
N GLY A 291 -13.14 -10.13 -3.85
CA GLY A 291 -13.05 -10.26 -5.31
C GLY A 291 -13.58 -9.07 -6.11
N ARG A 292 -13.81 -7.93 -5.46
CA ARG A 292 -14.24 -6.68 -6.09
C ARG A 292 -13.03 -5.91 -6.64
N PHE A 293 -12.24 -6.56 -7.50
CA PHE A 293 -10.97 -6.03 -8.00
C PHE A 293 -11.12 -4.72 -8.78
N ALA A 294 -12.18 -4.57 -9.58
CA ALA A 294 -12.45 -3.31 -10.28
C ALA A 294 -12.72 -2.14 -9.32
N ASP A 295 -13.41 -2.39 -8.20
CA ASP A 295 -13.61 -1.38 -7.15
C ASP A 295 -12.30 -1.06 -6.43
N SER A 296 -11.48 -2.07 -6.13
CA SER A 296 -10.14 -1.88 -5.57
C SER A 296 -9.28 -0.99 -6.48
N ILE A 297 -9.21 -1.25 -7.78
CA ILE A 297 -8.49 -0.40 -8.75
C ILE A 297 -9.00 1.04 -8.66
N ARG A 298 -10.32 1.24 -8.74
CA ARG A 298 -10.93 2.57 -8.76
C ARG A 298 -10.60 3.40 -7.52
N VAL A 299 -10.75 2.84 -6.31
CA VAL A 299 -10.48 3.61 -5.08
C VAL A 299 -8.99 3.91 -4.89
N ASN A 300 -8.12 3.02 -5.34
CA ASN A 300 -6.68 3.25 -5.28
C ASN A 300 -6.21 4.32 -6.27
N GLU A 301 -6.77 4.37 -7.49
CA GLU A 301 -6.52 5.46 -8.45
C GLU A 301 -6.96 6.81 -7.87
N GLN A 302 -8.08 6.83 -7.16
CA GLN A 302 -8.56 8.04 -6.47
C GLN A 302 -7.62 8.45 -5.34
N ALA A 303 -7.15 7.49 -4.53
CA ALA A 303 -6.19 7.74 -3.45
C ALA A 303 -4.87 8.33 -3.98
N ILE A 304 -4.30 7.74 -5.05
CA ILE A 304 -3.08 8.26 -5.71
C ILE A 304 -3.28 9.70 -6.19
N ALA A 305 -4.41 10.02 -6.82
CA ALA A 305 -4.66 11.37 -7.31
C ALA A 305 -4.69 12.42 -6.17
N VAL A 306 -5.21 12.03 -5.00
CA VAL A 306 -5.24 12.88 -3.79
C VAL A 306 -3.85 12.98 -3.16
N ASP A 307 -3.12 11.87 -3.02
CA ASP A 307 -1.73 11.83 -2.53
C ASP A 307 -0.85 12.78 -3.34
N GLU A 308 -0.88 12.68 -4.66
CA GLU A 308 -0.07 13.53 -5.52
C GLU A 308 -0.45 15.02 -5.40
N GLY A 309 -1.73 15.32 -5.17
CA GLY A 309 -2.21 16.67 -4.88
C GLY A 309 -1.63 17.20 -3.58
N MET A 310 -1.76 16.42 -2.50
CA MET A 310 -1.26 16.77 -1.18
C MET A 310 0.27 16.92 -1.19
N ALA A 311 0.99 16.03 -1.85
CA ALA A 311 2.44 16.11 -2.03
C ALA A 311 2.86 17.44 -2.67
N ARG A 312 2.17 17.88 -3.72
CA ARG A 312 2.45 19.17 -4.37
C ARG A 312 2.20 20.36 -3.44
N ASP A 313 1.11 20.32 -2.67
CA ASP A 313 0.75 21.40 -1.75
C ASP A 313 1.72 21.51 -0.55
N LEU A 314 2.23 20.36 -0.10
CA LEU A 314 3.20 20.25 1.00
C LEU A 314 4.66 20.35 0.53
N GLY A 315 4.92 20.39 -0.78
CA GLY A 315 6.27 20.47 -1.35
C GLY A 315 7.08 19.17 -1.24
N ALA A 316 6.39 18.03 -1.13
CA ALA A 316 6.97 16.69 -1.13
C ALA A 316 7.04 16.11 -2.56
N ASP A 317 7.77 15.00 -2.72
CA ASP A 317 7.84 14.25 -3.98
C ASP A 317 6.57 13.38 -4.17
N PRO A 318 5.72 13.65 -5.17
CA PRO A 318 4.50 12.87 -5.41
C PRO A 318 4.75 11.38 -5.64
N ALA A 319 5.92 10.99 -6.18
CA ALA A 319 6.23 9.59 -6.45
C ALA A 319 6.54 8.78 -5.19
N TRP A 320 6.62 9.42 -4.03
CA TRP A 320 7.05 8.86 -2.76
C TRP A 320 6.31 9.41 -1.55
N TYR A 321 5.23 10.16 -1.77
CA TYR A 321 4.42 10.71 -0.71
C TYR A 321 3.45 9.67 -0.15
N GLY A 322 3.31 9.62 1.17
CA GLY A 322 2.34 8.79 1.86
C GLY A 322 2.37 7.32 1.45
N TYR A 323 1.20 6.80 1.10
CA TYR A 323 0.97 5.38 0.79
C TYR A 323 1.00 5.08 -0.72
N TYR A 324 1.57 5.97 -1.56
CA TYR A 324 1.61 5.83 -3.03
C TYR A 324 1.98 4.42 -3.53
N PHE A 325 3.02 3.80 -2.95
CA PHE A 325 3.44 2.44 -3.34
C PHE A 325 2.43 1.38 -2.95
N HIS A 326 1.81 1.52 -1.78
CA HIS A 326 0.78 0.60 -1.30
C HIS A 326 -0.45 0.66 -2.21
N HIS A 327 -0.89 1.87 -2.53
CA HIS A 327 -1.99 2.12 -3.46
C HIS A 327 -1.71 1.49 -4.84
N SER A 328 -0.51 1.77 -5.37
CA SER A 328 -0.05 1.23 -6.65
C SER A 328 -0.01 -0.30 -6.65
N ARG A 329 0.42 -0.89 -5.54
CA ARG A 329 0.53 -2.34 -5.41
C ARG A 329 -0.83 -3.03 -5.46
N PHE A 330 -1.86 -2.46 -4.81
CA PHE A 330 -3.24 -2.92 -4.89
C PHE A 330 -3.79 -2.82 -6.33
N ILE A 331 -3.55 -1.70 -7.03
CA ILE A 331 -3.98 -1.55 -8.43
C ILE A 331 -3.36 -2.62 -9.31
N MET A 332 -2.03 -2.77 -9.26
CA MET A 332 -1.31 -3.75 -10.08
C MET A 332 -1.82 -5.16 -9.80
N SER A 333 -1.93 -5.53 -8.52
CA SER A 333 -2.41 -6.83 -8.08
C SER A 333 -3.83 -7.11 -8.57
N ALA A 334 -4.77 -6.18 -8.32
CA ALA A 334 -6.16 -6.31 -8.71
C ALA A 334 -6.33 -6.39 -10.24
N ALA A 335 -5.60 -5.56 -11.00
CA ALA A 335 -5.59 -5.57 -12.45
C ALA A 335 -5.13 -6.92 -13.02
N GLN A 336 -4.13 -7.56 -12.38
CA GLN A 336 -3.70 -8.91 -12.74
C GLN A 336 -4.80 -9.96 -12.55
N GLN A 337 -5.72 -9.80 -11.60
CA GLN A 337 -6.80 -10.78 -11.34
C GLN A 337 -7.90 -10.76 -12.40
N VAL A 338 -8.12 -9.61 -13.04
CA VAL A 338 -9.23 -9.38 -13.98
C VAL A 338 -8.77 -9.15 -15.42
N GLY A 339 -7.49 -9.35 -15.70
CA GLY A 339 -6.92 -9.27 -17.04
C GLY A 339 -6.73 -7.86 -17.58
N ASP A 340 -6.76 -6.83 -16.73
CA ASP A 340 -6.49 -5.45 -17.13
C ASP A 340 -4.99 -5.23 -17.37
N ARG A 341 -4.54 -5.69 -18.54
CA ARG A 341 -3.17 -5.59 -19.00
C ARG A 341 -2.64 -4.15 -18.99
N ALA A 342 -3.45 -3.20 -19.45
CA ALA A 342 -3.00 -1.83 -19.65
C ALA A 342 -2.67 -1.19 -18.29
N THR A 343 -3.57 -1.33 -17.33
CA THR A 343 -3.38 -0.84 -15.96
C THR A 343 -2.22 -1.54 -15.26
N ALA A 344 -2.16 -2.87 -15.30
CA ALA A 344 -1.08 -3.62 -14.63
C ALA A 344 0.31 -3.22 -15.13
N LEU A 345 0.49 -3.09 -16.45
CA LEU A 345 1.79 -2.71 -17.03
C LEU A 345 2.13 -1.23 -16.83
N ARG A 346 1.14 -0.33 -16.82
CA ARG A 346 1.36 1.09 -16.50
C ARG A 346 1.88 1.25 -15.08
N VAL A 347 1.17 0.66 -14.11
CA VAL A 347 1.52 0.78 -12.69
C VAL A 347 2.84 0.07 -12.37
N ALA A 348 3.11 -1.09 -12.98
CA ALA A 348 4.43 -1.73 -12.89
C ALA A 348 5.56 -0.78 -13.33
N ALA A 349 5.39 -0.07 -14.44
CA ALA A 349 6.40 0.87 -14.92
C ALA A 349 6.52 2.13 -14.03
N GLU A 350 5.43 2.59 -13.42
CA GLU A 350 5.43 3.70 -12.45
C GLU A 350 6.21 3.31 -11.18
N MET A 351 5.92 2.14 -10.61
CA MET A 351 6.62 1.60 -9.44
C MET A 351 8.13 1.41 -9.69
N GLU A 352 8.51 0.89 -10.86
CA GLU A 352 9.92 0.74 -11.27
C GLU A 352 10.66 2.09 -11.34
N ARG A 353 9.99 3.14 -11.83
CA ARG A 353 10.58 4.50 -11.87
C ARG A 353 10.70 5.10 -10.48
N GLY A 354 9.75 4.77 -9.61
CA GLY A 354 9.78 5.18 -8.21
C GLY A 354 11.02 4.65 -7.52
N VAL A 355 11.22 3.32 -7.51
CA VAL A 355 12.29 2.64 -6.75
C VAL A 355 13.69 2.87 -7.34
N SER A 356 14.47 3.73 -6.68
CA SER A 356 15.89 3.91 -7.02
C SER A 356 16.73 2.70 -6.61
N LEU A 357 17.86 2.51 -7.30
CA LEU A 357 18.83 1.46 -6.96
C LEU A 357 19.34 1.58 -5.52
N ASP A 358 19.59 2.80 -5.03
CA ASP A 358 20.06 3.03 -3.66
C ASP A 358 19.03 2.57 -2.63
N LYS A 359 17.74 2.85 -2.85
CA LYS A 359 16.64 2.37 -2.00
C LYS A 359 16.55 0.85 -2.01
N ALA A 360 16.54 0.25 -3.20
CA ALA A 360 16.49 -1.21 -3.35
C ALA A 360 17.68 -1.92 -2.66
N LEU A 361 18.88 -1.33 -2.68
CA LEU A 361 20.04 -1.93 -1.99
C LEU A 361 19.99 -1.83 -0.47
N LYS A 362 19.20 -0.90 0.08
CA LYS A 362 19.08 -0.66 1.52
C LYS A 362 17.87 -1.35 2.14
N SER A 363 16.92 -1.81 1.33
CA SER A 363 15.66 -2.38 1.78
C SER A 363 15.26 -3.56 0.88
N GLU A 364 15.24 -4.77 1.44
CA GLU A 364 14.75 -5.96 0.72
C GLU A 364 13.28 -5.78 0.28
N TRP A 365 12.48 -4.99 1.01
CA TRP A 365 11.12 -4.61 0.63
C TRP A 365 11.07 -3.70 -0.61
N SER A 366 11.96 -2.72 -0.69
CA SER A 366 12.10 -1.89 -1.89
C SER A 366 12.60 -2.72 -3.07
N GLU A 367 13.54 -3.64 -2.84
CA GLU A 367 13.99 -4.56 -3.87
C GLU A 367 12.85 -5.48 -4.35
N SER A 368 12.08 -6.06 -3.44
CA SER A 368 11.01 -6.98 -3.78
C SER A 368 9.92 -6.31 -4.59
N THR A 369 9.63 -5.04 -4.35
CA THR A 369 8.72 -4.22 -5.17
C THR A 369 9.07 -4.35 -6.66
N LEU A 370 10.36 -4.24 -7.02
CA LEU A 370 10.82 -4.44 -8.40
C LEU A 370 10.61 -5.89 -8.88
N ALA A 371 10.82 -6.90 -8.02
CA ALA A 371 10.56 -8.29 -8.37
C ALA A 371 9.06 -8.57 -8.62
N LEU A 372 8.15 -7.90 -7.92
CA LEU A 372 6.70 -8.00 -8.13
C LEU A 372 6.28 -7.42 -9.48
N THR A 373 6.88 -6.30 -9.91
CA THR A 373 6.60 -5.74 -11.25
C THR A 373 6.96 -6.70 -12.39
N LEU A 374 8.01 -7.53 -12.20
CA LEU A 374 8.36 -8.58 -13.16
C LEU A 374 7.29 -9.66 -13.27
N GLN A 375 6.49 -9.92 -12.23
CA GLN A 375 5.35 -10.86 -12.31
C GLN A 375 4.27 -10.32 -13.24
N ALA A 376 3.86 -9.05 -13.06
CA ALA A 376 2.89 -8.40 -13.93
C ALA A 376 3.37 -8.38 -15.39
N ARG A 377 4.67 -8.08 -15.60
CA ARG A 377 5.30 -8.18 -16.91
C ARG A 377 5.25 -9.59 -17.47
N GLY A 378 5.64 -10.60 -16.69
CA GLY A 378 5.61 -12.01 -17.09
C GLY A 378 4.22 -12.45 -17.56
N GLN A 379 3.17 -12.02 -16.86
CA GLN A 379 1.78 -12.32 -17.20
C GLN A 379 1.33 -11.67 -18.52
N PHE A 380 1.70 -10.41 -18.76
CA PHE A 380 1.07 -9.60 -19.82
C PHE A 380 1.96 -9.21 -21.01
N GLN A 381 3.28 -9.26 -20.88
CA GLN A 381 4.19 -8.94 -21.99
C GLN A 381 4.47 -10.16 -22.87
N SER A 382 4.74 -9.89 -24.14
CA SER A 382 5.20 -10.90 -25.09
C SER A 382 6.57 -11.45 -24.70
N PRO A 383 6.93 -12.66 -25.16
CA PRO A 383 8.27 -13.18 -24.94
C PRO A 383 9.40 -12.23 -25.39
N ALA A 384 9.24 -11.57 -26.54
CA ALA A 384 10.24 -10.66 -27.07
C ALA A 384 10.47 -9.45 -26.14
N GLU A 385 9.40 -8.87 -25.59
CA GLU A 385 9.49 -7.77 -24.64
C GLU A 385 10.20 -8.19 -23.35
N ILE A 386 9.88 -9.37 -22.79
CA ILE A 386 10.54 -9.89 -21.59
C ILE A 386 12.03 -10.14 -21.83
N LEU A 387 12.38 -10.74 -22.96
CA LEU A 387 13.78 -11.05 -23.29
C LEU A 387 14.61 -9.79 -23.57
N ALA A 388 13.96 -8.68 -23.91
CA ALA A 388 14.58 -7.36 -24.09
C ALA A 388 14.77 -6.58 -22.78
N LEU A 389 14.20 -7.03 -21.65
CA LEU A 389 14.42 -6.38 -20.35
C LEU A 389 15.93 -6.42 -19.99
N PRO A 390 16.50 -5.29 -19.54
CA PRO A 390 17.91 -5.25 -19.14
C PRO A 390 18.14 -6.17 -17.95
N ALA A 391 19.36 -6.72 -17.85
CA ALA A 391 19.76 -7.44 -16.65
C ALA A 391 19.76 -6.49 -15.44
N PRO A 392 19.26 -6.91 -14.26
CA PRO A 392 19.29 -6.08 -13.07
C PRO A 392 20.71 -5.89 -12.55
N ASP A 393 20.91 -4.90 -11.66
CA ASP A 393 22.16 -4.79 -10.90
C ASP A 393 22.39 -6.10 -10.13
N LYS A 394 23.57 -6.68 -10.29
CA LYS A 394 23.93 -8.00 -9.73
C LYS A 394 23.84 -8.06 -8.20
N ARG A 395 23.78 -6.91 -7.52
CA ARG A 395 23.60 -6.83 -6.06
C ARG A 395 22.16 -7.10 -5.63
N LEU A 396 21.17 -6.85 -6.50
CA LEU A 396 19.75 -7.11 -6.25
C LEU A 396 19.45 -8.61 -6.42
N LYS A 397 19.41 -9.34 -5.30
CA LYS A 397 19.31 -10.81 -5.30
C LYS A 397 17.90 -11.33 -5.59
N ILE A 398 16.88 -10.72 -5.00
CA ILE A 398 15.46 -11.06 -5.17
C ILE A 398 15.03 -10.76 -6.61
N VAL A 399 15.39 -9.58 -7.13
CA VAL A 399 15.07 -9.20 -8.53
C VAL A 399 15.78 -10.12 -9.52
N THR A 400 17.03 -10.51 -9.24
CA THR A 400 17.78 -11.43 -10.12
C THR A 400 17.08 -12.79 -10.24
N VAL A 401 16.51 -13.32 -9.15
CA VAL A 401 15.72 -14.57 -9.21
C VAL A 401 14.50 -14.39 -10.10
N ALA A 402 13.68 -13.36 -9.85
CA ALA A 402 12.48 -13.09 -10.64
C ALA A 402 12.80 -12.84 -12.12
N TRP A 403 13.88 -12.12 -12.42
CA TRP A 403 14.32 -11.82 -13.79
C TRP A 403 14.67 -13.07 -14.59
N HIS A 404 15.45 -13.99 -14.02
CA HIS A 404 15.76 -15.27 -14.68
C HIS A 404 14.50 -16.12 -14.87
N ALA A 405 13.62 -16.16 -13.86
CA ALA A 405 12.38 -16.94 -13.91
C ALA A 405 11.43 -16.48 -15.03
N VAL A 406 11.17 -15.18 -15.17
CA VAL A 406 10.29 -14.66 -16.25
C VAL A 406 10.91 -14.86 -17.63
N ARG A 407 12.24 -14.85 -17.73
CA ARG A 407 12.95 -15.16 -18.99
C ARG A 407 12.88 -16.64 -19.34
N ALA A 408 12.95 -17.53 -18.36
CA ALA A 408 12.75 -18.97 -18.58
C ALA A 408 11.37 -19.23 -19.20
N GLU A 409 10.34 -18.62 -18.63
CA GLU A 409 8.98 -18.67 -19.19
C GLU A 409 8.92 -18.08 -20.61
N ALA A 410 9.53 -16.91 -20.84
CA ALA A 410 9.53 -16.28 -22.17
C ALA A 410 10.18 -17.16 -23.24
N TYR A 411 11.33 -17.78 -22.94
CA TYR A 411 11.97 -18.73 -23.86
C TYR A 411 11.11 -19.96 -24.10
N ALA A 412 10.48 -20.50 -23.06
CA ALA A 412 9.57 -21.64 -23.17
C ALA A 412 8.36 -21.32 -24.06
N ARG A 413 7.70 -20.17 -23.86
CA ARG A 413 6.59 -19.70 -24.72
C ARG A 413 7.02 -19.43 -26.17
N SER A 414 8.31 -19.22 -26.40
CA SER A 414 8.89 -19.06 -27.75
C SER A 414 9.35 -20.39 -28.38
N GLY A 415 9.12 -21.52 -27.70
CA GLY A 415 9.57 -22.85 -28.14
C GLY A 415 11.06 -23.15 -27.91
N ASN A 416 11.81 -22.25 -27.29
CA ASN A 416 13.25 -22.43 -27.04
C ASN A 416 13.49 -23.07 -25.67
N LEU A 417 13.19 -24.37 -25.55
CA LEU A 417 13.29 -25.11 -24.30
C LEU A 417 14.73 -25.22 -23.77
N ASP A 418 15.74 -25.23 -24.65
CA ASP A 418 17.15 -25.23 -24.23
C ASP A 418 17.54 -23.94 -23.52
N ALA A 419 17.11 -22.79 -24.04
CA ALA A 419 17.32 -21.50 -23.38
C ALA A 419 16.51 -21.40 -22.08
N ALA A 420 15.27 -21.90 -22.07
CA ALA A 420 14.44 -21.95 -20.86
C ALA A 420 15.13 -22.74 -19.73
N ARG A 421 15.67 -23.93 -20.03
CA ARG A 421 16.42 -24.75 -19.05
C ARG A 421 17.66 -24.04 -18.51
N ARG A 422 18.38 -23.28 -19.34
CA ARG A 422 19.53 -22.47 -18.87
C ARG A 422 19.10 -21.37 -17.91
N GLU A 423 17.99 -20.69 -18.18
CA GLU A 423 17.44 -19.66 -17.29
C GLU A 423 16.88 -20.26 -15.99
N LEU A 424 16.28 -21.46 -16.02
CA LEU A 424 15.89 -22.19 -14.81
C LEU A 424 17.10 -22.54 -13.94
N ALA A 425 18.18 -23.04 -14.54
CA ALA A 425 19.43 -23.31 -13.82
C ALA A 425 20.04 -22.02 -13.22
N ALA A 426 19.90 -20.88 -13.92
CA ALA A 426 20.32 -19.58 -13.41
C ALA A 426 19.43 -19.10 -12.25
N THR A 427 18.11 -19.32 -12.32
CA THR A 427 17.14 -19.04 -11.25
C THR A 427 17.51 -19.82 -9.98
N ALA A 428 17.69 -21.13 -10.08
CA ALA A 428 18.09 -21.99 -8.97
C ALA A 428 19.45 -21.60 -8.36
N LYS A 429 20.38 -21.10 -9.19
CA LYS A 429 21.65 -20.57 -8.71
C LYS A 429 21.47 -19.23 -7.97
N ALA A 430 20.69 -18.31 -8.52
CA ALA A 430 20.44 -16.99 -7.94
C ALA A 430 19.77 -17.08 -6.56
N ARG A 431 18.84 -18.03 -6.40
CA ARG A 431 18.15 -18.30 -5.12
C ARG A 431 19.10 -18.50 -3.94
N LYS A 432 20.24 -19.16 -4.13
CA LYS A 432 21.22 -19.43 -3.07
C LYS A 432 21.83 -18.15 -2.46
N ALA A 433 21.71 -17.02 -3.18
CA ALA A 433 22.17 -15.72 -2.73
C ALA A 433 21.16 -14.99 -1.84
N VAL A 434 19.88 -15.40 -1.82
CA VAL A 434 18.84 -14.84 -0.94
C VAL A 434 19.00 -15.45 0.46
N LYS A 435 19.08 -14.60 1.50
CA LYS A 435 19.45 -15.03 2.86
C LYS A 435 18.31 -14.95 3.87
N SER A 436 17.45 -13.95 3.75
CA SER A 436 16.25 -13.81 4.57
C SER A 436 15.25 -14.93 4.27
N LYS A 437 14.62 -15.44 5.33
CA LYS A 437 13.72 -16.60 5.26
C LYS A 437 12.50 -16.33 4.38
N ASP A 438 11.85 -15.18 4.56
CA ASP A 438 10.62 -14.85 3.83
C ASP A 438 10.90 -14.71 2.33
N TRP A 439 12.03 -14.08 2.00
CA TRP A 439 12.46 -13.96 0.61
C TRP A 439 13.02 -15.27 0.04
N GLN A 440 13.49 -16.22 0.86
CA GLN A 440 13.80 -17.58 0.41
C GLN A 440 12.53 -18.34 0.00
N ASN A 441 11.45 -18.24 0.78
CA ASN A 441 10.16 -18.82 0.44
C ASN A 441 9.60 -18.19 -0.85
N PHE A 442 9.69 -16.86 -0.97
CA PHE A 442 9.30 -16.14 -2.18
C PHE A 442 10.10 -16.63 -3.40
N ALA A 443 11.42 -16.68 -3.26
CA ALA A 443 12.31 -17.10 -4.33
C ALA A 443 12.12 -18.57 -4.72
N GLN A 444 11.81 -19.45 -3.76
CA GLN A 444 11.42 -20.84 -4.01
C GLN A 444 10.14 -20.93 -4.80
N ARG A 445 9.12 -20.16 -4.42
CA ARG A 445 7.85 -20.12 -5.14
C ARG A 445 8.00 -19.59 -6.57
N VAL A 446 8.81 -18.54 -6.78
CA VAL A 446 9.16 -18.02 -8.12
C VAL A 446 9.71 -19.13 -9.01
N ASP A 447 10.64 -19.92 -8.47
CA ASP A 447 11.30 -21.01 -9.18
C ASP A 447 10.31 -22.15 -9.51
N GLU A 448 9.50 -22.60 -8.55
CA GLU A 448 8.46 -23.62 -8.80
C GLU A 448 7.47 -23.16 -9.89
N MET A 449 7.03 -21.90 -9.84
CA MET A 449 6.17 -21.34 -10.89
C MET A 449 6.85 -21.33 -12.25
N ALA A 450 8.14 -21.01 -12.33
CA ALA A 450 8.89 -21.03 -13.59
C ALA A 450 9.10 -22.46 -14.11
N GLN A 451 9.48 -23.40 -13.25
CA GLN A 451 9.63 -24.82 -13.60
C GLN A 451 8.33 -25.37 -14.17
N GLY A 452 7.21 -25.17 -13.46
CA GLY A 452 5.90 -25.64 -13.89
C GLY A 452 5.47 -25.04 -15.25
N ARG A 453 5.72 -23.75 -15.47
CA ARG A 453 5.39 -23.10 -16.76
C ARG A 453 6.27 -23.60 -17.91
N VAL A 454 7.55 -23.87 -17.67
CA VAL A 454 8.46 -24.44 -18.68
C VAL A 454 8.10 -25.89 -18.99
N ALA A 455 7.80 -26.71 -17.97
CA ALA A 455 7.33 -28.09 -18.15
C ALA A 455 6.02 -28.13 -18.96
N LEU A 456 5.08 -27.24 -18.64
CA LEU A 456 3.81 -27.14 -19.35
C LEU A 456 3.99 -26.75 -20.82
N ALA A 457 4.89 -25.80 -21.10
CA ALA A 457 5.25 -25.42 -22.47
C ALA A 457 5.97 -26.54 -23.24
N ALA A 458 6.66 -27.44 -22.55
CA ALA A 458 7.26 -28.64 -23.12
C ALA A 458 6.25 -29.78 -23.34
N GLY A 459 4.99 -29.61 -22.90
CA GLY A 459 3.94 -30.63 -22.97
C GLY A 459 3.99 -31.64 -21.82
N ASP A 460 4.86 -31.46 -20.82
CA ASP A 460 4.93 -32.30 -19.63
C ASP A 460 3.93 -31.81 -18.56
N THR A 461 2.66 -32.16 -18.76
CA THR A 461 1.57 -31.71 -17.90
C THR A 461 1.64 -32.30 -16.49
N SER A 462 2.24 -33.49 -16.34
CA SER A 462 2.37 -34.15 -15.04
C SER A 462 3.42 -33.46 -14.18
N ASP A 463 4.60 -33.20 -14.75
CA ASP A 463 5.67 -32.48 -14.05
C ASP A 463 5.25 -31.04 -13.73
N ALA A 464 4.58 -30.37 -14.67
CA ALA A 464 4.00 -29.05 -14.45
C ALA A 464 3.04 -29.01 -13.25
N ALA A 465 2.12 -29.98 -13.17
CA ALA A 465 1.19 -30.09 -12.05
C ALA A 465 1.90 -30.41 -10.72
N GLY A 466 3.02 -31.13 -10.75
CA GLY A 466 3.89 -31.35 -9.59
C GLY A 466 4.41 -30.01 -9.03
N HIS A 467 5.06 -29.22 -9.88
CA HIS A 467 5.62 -27.92 -9.54
C HIS A 467 4.57 -26.92 -9.04
N PHE A 468 3.41 -26.81 -9.70
CA PHE A 468 2.36 -25.89 -9.26
C PHE A 468 1.74 -26.29 -7.91
N ARG A 469 1.69 -27.60 -7.59
CA ARG A 469 1.24 -28.05 -6.26
C ARG A 469 2.24 -27.67 -5.17
N THR A 470 3.54 -27.78 -5.44
CA THR A 470 4.59 -27.31 -4.53
C THR A 470 4.51 -25.78 -4.35
N ALA A 471 4.34 -25.03 -5.44
CA ALA A 471 4.14 -23.58 -5.37
C ALA A 471 2.91 -23.18 -4.52
N ALA A 472 1.80 -23.92 -4.63
CA ALA A 472 0.60 -23.69 -3.83
C ALA A 472 0.80 -24.00 -2.33
N GLN A 473 1.68 -24.95 -1.97
CA GLN A 473 2.03 -25.19 -0.57
C GLN A 473 2.76 -24.00 0.06
N HIS A 474 3.61 -23.33 -0.72
CA HIS A 474 4.32 -22.13 -0.28
C HIS A 474 3.41 -20.90 -0.12
N ASP A 475 2.20 -20.87 -0.70
CA ASP A 475 1.26 -19.76 -0.49
C ASP A 475 0.87 -19.56 0.99
N GLY A 476 0.85 -20.64 1.78
CA GLY A 476 0.56 -20.60 3.22
C GLY A 476 1.78 -20.38 4.13
N GLU A 477 2.98 -20.24 3.57
CA GLU A 477 4.23 -20.05 4.33
C GLU A 477 4.67 -18.59 4.43
N PHE A 478 3.94 -17.67 3.79
CA PHE A 478 4.18 -16.24 3.92
C PHE A 478 3.46 -15.68 5.14
N ASP A 479 4.12 -14.74 5.82
CA ASP A 479 3.43 -13.86 6.74
C ASP A 479 2.34 -13.07 5.99
N TYR A 480 1.32 -12.64 6.73
CA TYR A 480 0.24 -11.85 6.17
C TYR A 480 0.79 -10.59 5.47
N SER A 481 0.28 -10.31 4.27
CA SER A 481 0.68 -9.16 3.48
C SER A 481 -0.48 -8.69 2.60
N GLU A 482 -0.58 -7.38 2.46
CA GLU A 482 -1.66 -6.69 1.77
C GLU A 482 -1.09 -5.72 0.70
N PRO A 483 -1.50 -5.87 -0.58
CA PRO A 483 -2.08 -7.08 -1.12
C PRO A 483 -1.04 -8.22 -1.05
N PRO A 484 -1.46 -9.48 -1.24
CA PRO A 484 -0.59 -10.65 -1.13
C PRO A 484 0.71 -10.52 -1.93
N LEU A 485 1.82 -11.01 -1.37
CA LEU A 485 3.15 -10.97 -2.00
C LEU A 485 3.19 -11.64 -3.39
N TRP A 486 2.30 -12.61 -3.63
CA TRP A 486 2.11 -13.16 -4.97
C TRP A 486 0.67 -13.01 -5.42
N ASP A 487 0.49 -12.37 -6.58
CA ASP A 487 -0.83 -11.92 -7.03
C ASP A 487 -1.71 -13.08 -7.48
N GLN A 488 -1.22 -13.92 -8.39
CA GLN A 488 -2.00 -15.04 -8.94
C GLN A 488 -1.88 -16.31 -8.08
N PRO A 489 -2.99 -16.91 -7.64
CA PRO A 489 -2.95 -18.21 -6.96
C PRO A 489 -2.24 -19.27 -7.80
N ALA A 490 -1.31 -20.02 -7.22
CA ALA A 490 -0.65 -21.12 -7.93
C ALA A 490 -1.65 -22.20 -8.38
N GLU A 491 -2.76 -22.33 -7.64
CA GLU A 491 -3.89 -23.21 -7.96
C GLU A 491 -4.52 -22.93 -9.34
N THR A 492 -4.49 -21.68 -9.84
CA THR A 492 -4.97 -21.36 -11.20
C THR A 492 -4.08 -22.05 -12.25
N ALA A 493 -2.75 -21.97 -12.07
CA ALA A 493 -1.80 -22.63 -12.96
C ALA A 493 -1.85 -24.16 -12.83
N LEU A 494 -2.08 -24.69 -11.63
CA LEU A 494 -2.32 -26.13 -11.41
C LEU A 494 -3.56 -26.60 -12.18
N GLY A 495 -4.67 -25.85 -12.09
CA GLY A 495 -5.90 -26.15 -12.82
C GLY A 495 -5.68 -26.23 -14.33
N ARG A 496 -4.91 -25.28 -14.88
CA ARG A 496 -4.49 -25.31 -16.29
C ARG A 496 -3.69 -26.57 -16.64
N ALA A 497 -2.67 -26.91 -15.85
CA ALA A 497 -1.82 -28.07 -16.13
C ALA A 497 -2.61 -29.39 -16.11
N LEU A 498 -3.48 -29.56 -15.10
CA LEU A 498 -4.36 -30.73 -14.99
C LEU A 498 -5.34 -30.82 -16.16
N LEU A 499 -5.92 -29.68 -16.57
CA LEU A 499 -6.85 -29.65 -17.70
C LEU A 499 -6.16 -30.01 -19.02
N ALA A 500 -4.94 -29.52 -19.23
CA ALA A 500 -4.11 -29.87 -20.39
C ALA A 500 -3.72 -31.36 -20.39
N GLY A 501 -3.48 -31.93 -19.20
CA GLY A 501 -3.18 -33.36 -19.01
C GLY A 501 -4.38 -34.29 -19.06
N GLY A 502 -5.61 -33.75 -19.16
CA GLY A 502 -6.85 -34.52 -19.21
C GLY A 502 -7.47 -34.88 -17.86
N ASP A 503 -6.86 -34.49 -16.73
CA ASP A 503 -7.47 -34.62 -15.40
C ASP A 503 -8.47 -33.47 -15.17
N VAL A 504 -9.64 -33.59 -15.82
CA VAL A 504 -10.67 -32.54 -15.81
C VAL A 504 -11.26 -32.33 -14.41
N ALA A 505 -11.44 -33.41 -13.64
CA ALA A 505 -11.99 -33.34 -12.29
C ALA A 505 -10.99 -32.67 -11.32
N GLY A 506 -9.71 -33.05 -11.39
CA GLY A 506 -8.64 -32.40 -10.63
C GLY A 506 -8.49 -30.92 -11.00
N ALA A 507 -8.60 -30.58 -12.29
CA ALA A 507 -8.55 -29.20 -12.77
C ALA A 507 -9.66 -28.33 -12.16
N LYS A 508 -10.91 -28.80 -12.19
CA LYS A 508 -12.03 -28.11 -11.55
C LYS A 508 -11.75 -27.87 -10.06
N GLY A 509 -11.28 -28.90 -9.35
CA GLY A 509 -10.95 -28.80 -7.94
C GLY A 509 -9.84 -27.78 -7.63
N ALA A 510 -8.85 -27.64 -8.51
CA ALA A 510 -7.82 -26.62 -8.38
C ALA A 510 -8.39 -25.20 -8.60
N PHE A 511 -9.22 -24.99 -9.62
CA PHE A 511 -9.88 -23.71 -9.83
C PHE A 511 -10.82 -23.33 -8.67
N ASP A 512 -11.53 -24.31 -8.08
CA ASP A 512 -12.34 -24.06 -6.89
C ASP A 512 -11.49 -23.60 -5.70
N ARG A 513 -10.32 -24.22 -5.45
CA ARG A 513 -9.39 -23.75 -4.41
C ARG A 513 -8.84 -22.36 -4.68
N ALA A 514 -8.51 -22.05 -5.94
CA ALA A 514 -8.09 -20.71 -6.35
C ALA A 514 -9.18 -19.66 -6.03
N LEU A 515 -10.45 -19.99 -6.30
CA LEU A 515 -11.59 -19.10 -6.06
C LEU A 515 -11.98 -18.97 -4.59
N THR A 516 -11.64 -19.94 -3.74
CA THR A 516 -11.75 -19.80 -2.28
C THR A 516 -10.78 -18.74 -1.75
N VAL A 517 -9.54 -18.72 -2.26
CA VAL A 517 -8.49 -17.80 -1.79
C VAL A 517 -8.57 -16.42 -2.45
N ARG A 518 -9.01 -16.38 -3.72
CA ARG A 518 -9.25 -15.16 -4.49
C ARG A 518 -10.63 -15.23 -5.13
N PRO A 519 -11.70 -14.94 -4.38
CA PRO A 519 -13.01 -14.70 -4.97
C PRO A 519 -12.86 -13.71 -6.13
N GLY A 520 -13.58 -13.91 -7.24
CA GLY A 520 -13.49 -13.01 -8.39
C GLY A 520 -12.18 -13.09 -9.19
N ASN A 521 -11.29 -14.08 -9.00
CA ASN A 521 -10.20 -14.29 -9.94
C ASN A 521 -10.77 -14.74 -11.31
N ALA A 522 -10.64 -13.90 -12.33
CA ALA A 522 -11.30 -14.10 -13.61
C ALA A 522 -10.71 -15.30 -14.38
N TYR A 523 -9.40 -15.53 -14.26
CA TYR A 523 -8.72 -16.67 -14.88
C TYR A 523 -9.24 -18.00 -14.31
N ALA A 524 -9.38 -18.10 -12.99
CA ALA A 524 -9.91 -19.29 -12.33
C ALA A 524 -11.39 -19.53 -12.68
N LEU A 525 -12.22 -18.47 -12.77
CA LEU A 525 -13.61 -18.60 -13.24
C LEU A 525 -13.68 -19.14 -14.67
N TRP A 526 -12.87 -18.60 -15.57
CA TRP A 526 -12.83 -19.04 -16.96
C TRP A 526 -12.33 -20.49 -17.06
N GLY A 527 -11.25 -20.83 -16.37
CA GLY A 527 -10.68 -22.18 -16.33
C GLY A 527 -11.66 -23.21 -15.75
N ARG A 528 -12.37 -22.84 -14.67
CA ARG A 528 -13.42 -23.68 -14.08
C ARG A 528 -14.53 -23.94 -15.08
N ALA A 529 -14.98 -22.92 -15.82
CA ALA A 529 -16.01 -23.09 -16.83
C ALA A 529 -15.58 -24.09 -17.93
N GLN A 530 -14.31 -24.07 -18.34
CA GLN A 530 -13.79 -25.04 -19.32
C GLN A 530 -13.80 -26.47 -18.75
N ALA A 531 -13.43 -26.64 -17.48
CA ALA A 531 -13.47 -27.95 -16.82
C ALA A 531 -14.91 -28.46 -16.65
N GLU A 532 -15.83 -27.60 -16.22
CA GLU A 532 -17.27 -27.91 -16.07
C GLU A 532 -17.89 -28.36 -17.41
N ALA A 533 -17.60 -27.64 -18.49
CA ALA A 533 -18.07 -28.02 -19.83
C ALA A 533 -17.55 -29.40 -20.26
N LYS A 534 -16.27 -29.69 -20.01
CA LYS A 534 -15.66 -31.00 -20.32
C LYS A 534 -16.20 -32.14 -19.45
N LEU A 535 -16.71 -31.84 -18.25
CA LEU A 535 -17.41 -32.79 -17.39
C LEU A 535 -18.89 -32.99 -17.80
N GLY A 536 -19.38 -32.23 -18.78
CA GLY A 536 -20.76 -32.30 -19.25
C GLY A 536 -21.75 -31.46 -18.45
N ASP A 537 -21.28 -30.59 -17.55
CA ASP A 537 -22.13 -29.67 -16.78
C ASP A 537 -22.20 -28.29 -17.45
N ALA A 538 -23.04 -28.20 -18.49
CA ALA A 538 -23.24 -26.96 -19.25
C ALA A 538 -23.85 -25.84 -18.39
N GLY A 539 -24.66 -26.18 -17.39
CA GLY A 539 -25.30 -25.22 -16.50
C GLY A 539 -24.28 -24.53 -15.59
N ALA A 540 -23.43 -25.31 -14.92
CA ALA A 540 -22.35 -24.78 -14.10
C ALA A 540 -21.35 -23.97 -14.94
N SER A 541 -20.97 -24.49 -16.11
CA SER A 541 -20.07 -23.79 -17.03
C SER A 541 -20.62 -22.40 -17.42
N GLN A 542 -21.90 -22.32 -17.80
CA GLN A 542 -22.54 -21.06 -18.15
C GLN A 542 -22.60 -20.08 -16.96
N ALA A 543 -22.82 -20.58 -15.74
CA ALA A 543 -22.80 -19.76 -14.53
C ALA A 543 -21.39 -19.18 -14.27
N SER A 544 -20.36 -20.01 -14.40
CA SER A 544 -18.95 -19.58 -14.28
C SER A 544 -18.56 -18.56 -15.36
N LEU A 545 -18.95 -18.77 -16.62
CA LEU A 545 -18.74 -17.79 -17.71
C LEU A 545 -19.48 -16.48 -17.45
N SER A 546 -20.72 -16.55 -16.95
CA SER A 546 -21.50 -15.34 -16.62
C SER A 546 -20.87 -14.55 -15.48
N ALA A 547 -20.24 -15.22 -14.51
CA ALA A 547 -19.47 -14.56 -13.45
C ALA A 547 -18.18 -13.93 -14.01
N PHE A 548 -17.45 -14.66 -14.87
CA PHE A 548 -16.27 -14.15 -15.58
C PHE A 548 -16.59 -12.90 -16.40
N ASP A 549 -17.64 -12.94 -17.22
CA ASP A 549 -18.03 -11.85 -18.12
C ASP A 549 -18.37 -10.54 -17.41
N LYS A 550 -18.80 -10.62 -16.14
CA LYS A 550 -19.12 -9.45 -15.32
C LYS A 550 -17.88 -8.72 -14.80
N ILE A 551 -16.77 -9.44 -14.62
CA ILE A 551 -15.59 -8.91 -13.92
C ILE A 551 -14.35 -8.80 -14.82
N TRP A 552 -14.35 -9.46 -15.98
CA TRP A 552 -13.24 -9.41 -16.92
C TRP A 552 -13.07 -8.03 -17.54
N LEU A 553 -11.89 -7.45 -17.38
CA LEU A 553 -11.50 -6.15 -17.94
C LEU A 553 -10.52 -6.28 -19.11
N GLY A 554 -10.03 -7.49 -19.39
CA GLY A 554 -9.13 -7.75 -20.51
C GLY A 554 -9.85 -7.85 -21.87
N ASP A 555 -9.08 -8.09 -22.93
CA ASP A 555 -9.63 -8.44 -24.24
C ASP A 555 -10.21 -9.86 -24.21
N LYS A 556 -11.52 -10.00 -24.49
CA LYS A 556 -12.20 -11.31 -24.52
C LYS A 556 -11.63 -12.25 -25.60
N GLY A 557 -11.07 -11.71 -26.68
CA GLY A 557 -10.40 -12.51 -27.70
C GLY A 557 -9.02 -13.02 -27.29
N ALA A 558 -8.47 -12.50 -26.19
CA ALA A 558 -7.12 -12.80 -25.73
C ALA A 558 -7.06 -13.83 -24.59
N ILE A 559 -8.19 -14.21 -23.98
CA ILE A 559 -8.21 -15.26 -22.95
C ILE A 559 -8.26 -16.65 -23.60
N GLY A 560 -7.37 -17.53 -23.14
CA GLY A 560 -7.23 -18.89 -23.63
C GLY A 560 -6.50 -19.76 -22.62
N LEU A 561 -6.48 -21.08 -22.85
CA LEU A 561 -5.78 -22.02 -21.97
C LEU A 561 -4.29 -21.71 -21.86
N ASP A 562 -3.68 -21.12 -22.89
CA ASP A 562 -2.28 -20.70 -22.90
C ASP A 562 -1.99 -19.49 -21.97
N ARG A 563 -3.05 -18.77 -21.57
CA ARG A 563 -3.01 -17.56 -20.73
C ARG A 563 -3.50 -17.76 -19.29
N LEU A 564 -3.94 -18.98 -18.94
CA LEU A 564 -4.27 -19.37 -17.56
C LEU A 564 -3.02 -19.57 -16.70
#